data_AF-A0A1F5T0L3-F1
#
_entry.id   AF-A0A1F5T0L3-F1
#
_cell.length_a   1.000
_cell.length_b   1.000
_cell.length_c   1.000
_cell.angle_alpha   90.00
_cell.angle_beta   90.00
_cell.angle_gamma   90.00
#
_symmetry.space_group_name_H-M   'P 1'
#
loop_
_entity.id
_entity.type
_entity.pdbx_description
1 polymer ?
#
loop_
_entity_poly.entity_id
_entity_poly.type
_entity_poly.pdbx_seq_one_letter_code
_entity_poly.pdbx_strand_id
1 'polypeptide(L)'
;MLMKIKTIPEVLPEYLNYCFLSDYISEQLNGIKKASTNIAAIYAKDLKNIFFLIPPLVTQRQIVEKLDKQMQALEGVRLLKSEAEKKIEEILAGVWDA
;
A
#
# COMPACT_ATOMS: atom_id res chain seq x y z
N MET A 1 2.37 6.24 14.15
CA MET A 1 3.83 6.44 14.11
C MET A 1 4.29 6.21 12.67
N LEU A 2 4.75 7.24 11.96
CA LEU A 2 5.31 7.06 10.62
C LEU A 2 6.77 6.64 10.77
N MET A 3 7.07 5.39 10.45
CA MET A 3 8.43 4.86 10.49
C MET A 3 9.18 5.27 9.23
N LYS A 4 10.23 6.08 9.37
CA LYS A 4 11.12 6.41 8.26
C LYS A 4 12.18 5.32 8.11
N ILE A 5 12.16 4.60 6.99
CA ILE A 5 13.20 3.63 6.63
C ILE A 5 14.12 4.30 5.61
N LYS A 6 15.43 4.30 5.88
CA LYS A 6 16.43 4.74 4.90
C LYS A 6 16.91 3.51 4.12
N THR A 7 16.81 3.55 2.80
CA THR A 7 17.31 2.48 1.94
C THR A 7 18.80 2.65 1.64
N ILE A 8 19.44 1.55 1.23
CA ILE A 8 20.78 1.55 0.64
C ILE A 8 20.69 1.84 -0.88
N PRO A 9 21.77 2.29 -1.53
CA PRO A 9 21.75 2.67 -2.95
C PRO A 9 21.24 1.59 -3.92
N GLU A 10 21.38 0.32 -3.56
CA GLU A 10 20.98 -0.83 -4.36
C GLU A 10 19.48 -1.13 -4.28
N VAL A 11 18.73 -0.40 -3.46
CA VAL A 11 17.29 -0.60 -3.23
C VAL A 11 16.52 0.69 -3.47
N LEU A 12 15.59 0.64 -4.42
CA LEU A 12 14.67 1.73 -4.69
C LEU A 12 13.65 1.86 -3.54
N PRO A 13 13.48 3.06 -2.96
CA PRO A 13 12.47 3.30 -1.93
C PRO A 13 11.05 2.91 -2.37
N GLU A 14 10.71 3.19 -3.63
CA GLU A 14 9.39 2.90 -4.22
C GLU A 14 9.15 1.40 -4.31
N TYR A 15 10.18 0.63 -4.69
CA TYR A 15 10.12 -0.82 -4.70
C TYR A 15 9.88 -1.37 -3.29
N LEU A 16 10.60 -0.85 -2.31
CA LEU A 16 10.45 -1.27 -0.92
C LEU A 16 9.05 -0.98 -0.37
N ASN A 17 8.44 0.15 -0.74
CA ASN A 17 7.05 0.45 -0.39
C ASN A 17 6.10 -0.63 -0.90
N TYR A 18 6.23 -1.05 -2.17
CA TYR A 18 5.43 -2.14 -2.72
C TYR A 18 5.72 -3.48 -2.03
N CYS A 19 6.96 -3.76 -1.65
CA CYS A 19 7.28 -4.95 -0.86
C CYS A 19 6.53 -4.97 0.47
N PHE A 20 6.48 -3.86 1.19
CA PHE A 20 5.73 -3.77 2.47
C PHE A 20 4.23 -4.01 2.33
N LEU A 21 3.67 -3.77 1.13
CA LEU A 21 2.27 -4.04 0.81
C LEU A 21 2.03 -5.48 0.33
N SER A 22 3.08 -6.25 0.10
CA SER A 22 2.95 -7.64 -0.36
C SER A 22 2.53 -8.57 0.78
N ASP A 23 1.84 -9.65 0.42
CA ASP A 23 1.47 -10.71 1.34
C ASP A 23 2.71 -11.34 2.00
N TYR A 24 3.79 -11.51 1.25
CA TYR A 24 5.04 -12.08 1.74
C TYR A 24 5.64 -11.31 2.93
N ILE A 25 5.65 -9.96 2.87
CA ILE A 25 6.13 -9.15 4.00
C ILE A 25 5.07 -9.08 5.10
N SER A 26 3.79 -9.03 4.73
CA SER A 26 2.68 -9.00 5.69
C SER A 26 2.62 -10.25 6.57
N GLU A 27 2.87 -11.43 6.01
CA GLU A 27 2.96 -12.70 6.73
C GLU A 27 4.15 -12.70 7.70
N GLN A 28 5.32 -12.25 7.26
CA GLN A 28 6.49 -12.11 8.14
C GLN A 28 6.22 -11.14 9.30
N LEU A 29 5.60 -9.99 9.00
CA LEU A 29 5.19 -9.01 10.01
C LEU A 29 4.20 -9.62 11.01
N ASN A 30 3.24 -10.42 10.54
CA ASN A 30 2.30 -11.12 11.39
C ASN A 30 2.98 -12.14 12.30
N GLY A 31 4.00 -12.86 11.81
CA GLY A 31 4.77 -13.82 12.61
C GLY A 31 5.60 -13.20 13.72
N ILE A 32 6.06 -11.95 13.56
CA ILE A 32 6.86 -11.24 14.58
C ILE A 32 6.03 -10.37 15.53
N LYS A 33 4.72 -10.18 15.26
CA LYS A 33 3.82 -9.44 16.14
C LYS A 33 3.74 -10.15 17.49
N LYS A 34 4.17 -9.46 18.55
CA LYS A 34 4.00 -9.94 19.91
C LYS A 34 2.63 -9.49 20.41
N ALA A 35 1.78 -10.45 20.75
CA ALA A 35 0.51 -10.18 21.42
C ALA A 35 0.78 -9.84 22.89
N SER A 36 1.07 -8.58 23.17
CA SER A 36 1.06 -8.04 24.53
C SER A 36 -0.10 -7.06 24.64
N THR A 37 -1.16 -7.49 25.33
CA THR A 37 -2.25 -6.65 25.86
C THR A 37 -2.77 -5.56 24.91
N ASN A 38 -3.82 -5.89 24.13
CA ASN A 38 -4.62 -4.99 23.27
C ASN A 38 -3.89 -4.18 22.17
N ILE A 39 -2.57 -4.23 22.05
CA ILE A 39 -1.83 -3.53 20.99
C ILE A 39 -0.81 -4.50 20.39
N ALA A 40 -1.01 -4.88 19.13
CA ALA A 40 -0.01 -5.59 18.35
C ALA A 40 1.14 -4.63 18.00
N ALA A 41 2.13 -4.53 18.88
CA ALA A 41 3.30 -3.69 18.66
C ALA A 41 4.36 -4.45 17.84
N ILE A 42 4.83 -3.82 16.76
CA ILE A 42 6.03 -4.26 16.03
C ILE A 42 7.17 -3.35 16.47
N TYR A 43 8.16 -3.92 17.17
CA TYR A 43 9.31 -3.14 17.61
C TYR A 43 10.36 -3.05 16.50
N ALA A 44 11.09 -1.93 16.45
CA ALA A 44 12.14 -1.71 15.46
C ALA A 44 13.24 -2.80 15.49
N LYS A 45 13.47 -3.43 16.65
CA LYS A 45 14.39 -4.57 16.79
C LYS A 45 13.92 -5.82 16.03
N ASP A 46 12.61 -6.03 15.96
CA ASP A 46 12.02 -7.22 15.34
C ASP A 46 11.95 -7.07 13.81
N LEU A 47 11.91 -5.82 13.31
CA LEU A 47 12.00 -5.51 11.87
C LEU A 47 13.31 -5.97 11.23
N LYS A 48 14.39 -6.12 12.02
CA LYS A 48 15.67 -6.66 11.53
C LYS A 48 15.57 -8.11 11.05
N ASN A 49 14.51 -8.82 11.44
CA ASN A 49 14.28 -10.21 11.09
C ASN A 49 13.42 -10.39 9.84
N ILE A 50 13.05 -9.30 9.16
CA ILE A 50 12.28 -9.35 7.92
C ILE A 50 13.23 -9.54 6.74
N PHE A 51 12.92 -10.52 5.91
CA PHE A 51 13.66 -10.78 4.69
C PHE A 51 12.96 -10.14 3.50
N PHE A 52 13.74 -9.44 2.69
CA PHE A 52 13.30 -8.84 1.43
C PHE A 52 13.95 -9.55 0.26
N LEU A 53 13.19 -9.83 -0.78
CA LEU A 53 13.71 -10.27 -2.06
C LEU A 53 14.15 -9.01 -2.82
N ILE A 54 15.46 -8.81 -2.99
CA ILE A 54 15.99 -7.62 -3.67
C ILE A 54 16.54 -8.03 -5.04
N PRO A 55 15.76 -7.84 -6.12
CA PRO A 55 16.26 -8.10 -7.47
C PRO A 55 17.17 -6.95 -7.94
N PRO A 56 17.84 -7.07 -9.11
CA PRO A 56 18.62 -5.97 -9.67
C PRO A 56 17.80 -4.69 -9.87
N LEU A 57 18.44 -3.51 -9.79
CA LEU A 57 17.79 -2.20 -9.89
C LEU A 57 16.92 -2.03 -11.15
N VAL A 58 17.31 -2.64 -12.28
CA VAL A 58 16.53 -2.63 -13.52
C VAL A 58 15.19 -3.32 -13.32
N THR A 59 15.19 -4.51 -12.71
CA THR A 59 13.98 -5.27 -12.40
C THR A 59 13.12 -4.55 -11.35
N GLN A 60 13.74 -3.94 -10.33
CA GLN A 60 13.01 -3.14 -9.35
C GLN A 60 12.23 -2.00 -10.03
N ARG A 61 12.86 -1.26 -10.97
CA ARG A 61 12.17 -0.19 -11.74
C ARG A 61 11.00 -0.72 -12.56
N GLN A 62 11.18 -1.86 -13.24
CA GLN A 62 10.12 -2.46 -14.05
C GLN A 62 8.91 -2.87 -13.19
N ILE A 63 9.16 -3.40 -11.99
CA ILE A 63 8.10 -3.75 -11.04
C ILE A 63 7.35 -2.49 -10.59
N VAL A 64 8.08 -1.46 -10.16
CA VAL A 64 7.50 -0.18 -9.72
C VAL A 64 6.64 0.44 -10.83
N GLU A 65 7.18 0.55 -12.05
CA GLU A 65 6.46 1.14 -13.18
C GLU A 65 5.16 0.39 -13.50
N LYS A 66 5.19 -0.94 -13.43
CA LYS A 66 4.00 -1.76 -13.69
C LYS A 66 2.94 -1.55 -12.61
N LEU A 67 3.34 -1.56 -11.34
CA LEU A 67 2.43 -1.39 -10.21
C LEU A 67 1.86 0.03 -10.15
N ASP A 68 2.66 1.05 -10.42
CA ASP A 68 2.21 2.45 -10.48
C ASP A 68 1.13 2.64 -11.55
N LYS A 69 1.35 2.09 -12.76
CA LYS A 69 0.34 2.14 -13.83
C LYS A 69 -0.97 1.48 -13.43
N GLN A 70 -0.90 0.33 -12.75
CA GLN A 70 -2.09 -0.36 -12.25
C GLN A 70 -2.81 0.45 -11.17
N MET A 71 -2.06 1.04 -10.24
CA MET A 71 -2.62 1.86 -9.16
C MET A 71 -3.29 3.13 -9.70
N GLN A 72 -2.68 3.79 -10.68
CA GLN A 72 -3.26 4.95 -11.36
C GLN A 72 -4.57 4.60 -12.07
N ALA A 73 -4.62 3.46 -12.78
CA ALA A 73 -5.84 3.00 -13.42
C ALA A 73 -6.95 2.72 -12.38
N LEU A 74 -6.60 2.10 -11.26
CA LEU A 74 -7.53 1.81 -10.17
C LEU A 74 -8.12 3.09 -9.56
N GLU A 75 -7.26 4.09 -9.29
CA GLU A 75 -7.71 5.39 -8.78
C GLU A 75 -8.65 6.11 -9.77
N GLY A 76 -8.35 6.04 -11.08
CA GLY A 76 -9.25 6.57 -12.11
C GLY A 76 -10.64 5.93 -12.05
N VAL A 77 -10.70 4.60 -11.92
CA VAL A 77 -11.98 3.88 -11.78
C VAL A 77 -12.72 4.28 -10.49
N ARG A 78 -11.99 4.44 -9.37
CA ARG A 78 -12.57 4.84 -8.08
C ARG A 78 -13.19 6.24 -8.14
N LEU A 79 -12.53 7.19 -8.80
CA LEU A 79 -13.04 8.55 -8.99
C LEU A 79 -14.31 8.55 -9.83
N LEU A 80 -14.31 7.88 -10.98
CA LEU A 80 -15.48 7.79 -11.85
C LEU A 80 -16.69 7.18 -11.13
N LYS A 81 -16.46 6.14 -10.31
CA LYS A 81 -17.50 5.54 -9.47
C LYS A 81 -18.10 6.56 -8.50
N SER A 82 -17.25 7.28 -7.77
CA SER A 82 -17.70 8.28 -6.78
C SER A 82 -18.48 9.44 -7.44
N GLU A 83 -18.07 9.89 -8.62
CA GLU A 83 -18.79 10.91 -9.38
C GLU A 83 -20.16 10.42 -9.86
N ALA A 84 -20.26 9.15 -10.28
CA ALA A 84 -21.52 8.56 -10.68
C ALA A 84 -22.50 8.45 -9.48
N GLU A 85 -22.01 8.00 -8.33
CA GLU A 85 -22.79 7.92 -7.08
C GLU A 85 -23.33 9.31 -6.68
N LYS A 86 -22.48 10.34 -6.72
CA LYS A 86 -22.90 11.71 -6.40
C LYS A 86 -23.97 12.24 -7.36
N LYS A 87 -23.84 11.99 -8.67
CA LYS A 87 -24.87 12.41 -9.65
C LYS A 87 -26.21 11.72 -9.41
N ILE A 88 -26.19 10.45 -9.02
CA ILE A 88 -27.42 9.72 -8.68
C ILE A 88 -28.10 10.37 -7.48
N GLU A 89 -27.35 10.73 -6.43
CA GLU A 89 -27.89 11.42 -5.25
C GLU A 89 -28.49 12.79 -5.59
N GLU A 90 -27.80 13.59 -6.43
CA GLU A 90 -28.29 14.89 -6.90
C GLU A 90 -29.61 14.76 -7.70
N ILE A 91 -29.71 13.77 -8.59
CA ILE A 91 -30.93 13.50 -9.36
C ILE A 91 -32.06 13.05 -8.43
N LEU A 92 -31.78 12.16 -7.47
CA LEU A 92 -32.79 11.71 -6.52
C LEU A 92 -33.31 12.89 -5.72
N ALA A 93 -32.45 13.72 -5.11
CA ALA A 93 -32.86 14.90 -4.36
C ALA A 93 -33.80 15.82 -5.17
N GLY A 94 -33.45 16.10 -6.44
CA GLY A 94 -34.27 16.93 -7.32
C GLY A 94 -35.65 16.34 -7.68
N VAL A 95 -35.85 15.02 -7.59
CA VAL A 95 -37.15 14.37 -7.82
C VAL A 95 -38.04 14.43 -6.57
N TRP A 96 -37.47 14.42 -5.37
CA TRP A 96 -38.24 14.50 -4.11
C TRP A 96 -38.62 15.94 -3.73
N ASP A 97 -37.92 16.94 -4.27
CA ASP A 97 -38.23 18.38 -4.08
C ASP A 97 -39.29 18.91 -5.07
N ALA A 98 -39.89 18.06 -5.92
CA ALA A 98 -40.92 18.37 -6.92
C ALA A 98 -42.26 17.66 -6.64
#